data_AF-E0SS50-F1
#
_entry.id   AF-E0SS50-F1
#
_cell.length_a   1.000
_cell.length_b   1.000
_cell.length_c   1.000
_cell.angle_alpha   90.00
_cell.angle_beta   90.00
_cell.angle_gamma   90.00
#
_symmetry.space_group_name_H-M   'P 1'
#
loop_
_entity.id
_entity.type
_entity.pdbx_description
1 polymer ?
#
loop_
_entity_poly.entity_id
_entity_poly.type
_entity_poly.pdbx_seq_one_letter_code
_entity_poly.pdbx_strand_id
1 'polypeptide(L)'
;MYKYLYVEPTVLKKLSSNVTKMWLPFLLLRFSEYKPNKQYIADCLLRGAIDNRYISIFTLRELPKNTKIVDTPSIEADIPVKTCMNTDIATDLMQIGIDYINNNFDKLDEFITMVEEYRDVEISTRVFLRTRRYVIPAERIKAIDRKIAIEVVGGLIKKFRMYRQGEKTVLPPVIDIQPIYAFIYISGMNAGLVIGKKIIPINIYAKLLSKQKVRESILGS
;
A
#
# COMPACT_ATOMS: atom_id res chain seq x y z
N MET A 1 4.24 -12.70 21.83
CA MET A 1 2.85 -12.23 22.04
C MET A 1 2.51 -11.30 20.88
N TYR A 2 1.43 -11.56 20.15
CA TYR A 2 1.04 -10.72 19.01
C TYR A 2 0.48 -9.39 19.49
N LYS A 3 0.78 -8.32 18.76
CA LYS A 3 0.29 -6.96 19.04
C LYS A 3 -0.78 -6.59 18.02
N TYR A 4 -1.74 -5.75 18.42
CA TYR A 4 -2.84 -5.30 17.57
C TYR A 4 -2.94 -3.78 17.59
N LEU A 5 -3.27 -3.17 16.45
CA LEU A 5 -3.69 -1.78 16.41
C LEU A 5 -5.08 -1.67 17.02
N TYR A 6 -5.24 -0.82 18.04
CA TYR A 6 -6.53 -0.60 18.66
C TYR A 6 -7.53 -0.02 17.65
N VAL A 7 -8.73 -0.59 17.62
CA VAL A 7 -9.87 -0.07 16.87
C VAL A 7 -10.99 0.31 17.82
N GLU A 8 -11.59 1.47 17.61
CA GLU A 8 -12.77 1.84 18.37
C GLU A 8 -14.02 1.18 17.79
N PRO A 9 -14.78 0.39 18.57
CA PRO A 9 -15.94 -0.34 18.07
C PRO A 9 -17.01 0.54 17.41
N THR A 10 -17.12 1.80 17.84
CA THR A 10 -18.08 2.78 17.31
C THR A 10 -17.85 3.09 15.83
N VAL A 11 -16.61 2.97 15.32
CA VAL A 11 -16.31 3.19 13.90
C VAL A 11 -16.96 2.15 13.01
N LEU A 12 -17.13 0.91 13.49
CA LEU A 12 -17.72 -0.14 12.68
C LEU A 12 -19.16 0.14 12.30
N LYS A 13 -19.89 0.95 13.08
CA LYS A 13 -21.26 1.37 12.75
C LYS A 13 -21.33 2.22 11.47
N LYS A 14 -20.20 2.79 11.04
CA LYS A 14 -20.09 3.56 9.79
C LYS A 14 -19.85 2.69 8.56
N LEU A 15 -19.44 1.44 8.77
CA LEU A 15 -19.22 0.49 7.69
C LEU A 15 -20.56 -0.17 7.32
N SER A 16 -20.75 -0.49 6.04
CA SER A 16 -21.94 -1.24 5.62
C SER A 16 -21.94 -2.64 6.25
N SER A 17 -23.12 -3.27 6.32
CA SER A 17 -23.26 -4.64 6.83
C SER A 17 -22.53 -5.67 5.97
N ASN A 18 -22.42 -5.42 4.67
CA ASN A 18 -21.87 -6.35 3.68
C ASN A 18 -20.37 -6.14 3.42
N VAL A 19 -19.58 -5.97 4.49
CA VAL A 19 -18.11 -5.87 4.38
C VAL A 19 -17.45 -7.06 5.04
N THR A 20 -16.43 -7.62 4.40
CA THR A 20 -15.53 -8.58 5.04
C THR A 20 -14.66 -7.82 6.05
N LYS A 21 -14.58 -8.32 7.27
CA LYS A 21 -13.81 -7.73 8.39
C LYS A 21 -12.81 -8.77 8.88
N MET A 22 -11.56 -8.38 9.01
CA MET A 22 -10.53 -9.31 9.47
C MET A 22 -9.32 -8.57 10.05
N TRP A 23 -8.57 -9.26 10.89
CA TRP A 23 -7.28 -8.82 11.38
C TRP A 23 -6.20 -9.38 10.47
N LEU A 24 -5.49 -8.52 9.76
CA LEU A 24 -4.39 -8.95 8.90
C LEU A 24 -3.04 -8.64 9.55
N PRO A 25 -2.03 -9.50 9.37
CA PRO A 25 -0.68 -9.22 9.78
C PRO A 25 -0.06 -8.13 8.88
N PHE A 26 0.56 -7.16 9.54
CA PHE A 26 1.29 -6.02 8.99
C PHE A 26 2.64 -5.91 9.70
N LEU A 27 3.54 -5.11 9.14
CA LEU A 27 4.79 -4.74 9.79
C LEU A 27 4.74 -3.29 10.24
N LEU A 28 4.94 -3.05 11.54
CA LEU A 28 5.17 -1.73 12.13
C LEU A 28 6.63 -1.35 11.92
N LEU A 29 6.86 -0.22 11.27
CA LEU A 29 8.17 0.30 10.89
C LEU A 29 8.46 1.62 11.61
N ARG A 30 9.66 1.76 12.15
CA ARG A 30 10.16 3.03 12.73
C ARG A 30 11.50 3.36 12.11
N PHE A 31 11.58 4.52 11.46
CA PHE A 31 12.80 4.98 10.81
C PHE A 31 13.59 5.84 11.80
N SER A 32 14.68 5.29 12.33
CA SER A 32 15.41 5.84 13.49
C SER A 32 16.13 7.16 13.18
N GLU A 33 16.63 7.35 11.96
CA GLU A 33 17.52 8.48 11.65
C GLU A 33 16.79 9.79 11.32
N TYR A 34 15.66 9.73 10.61
CA TYR A 34 15.06 10.94 10.03
C TYR A 34 13.64 11.25 10.51
N LYS A 35 12.93 10.25 11.03
CA LYS A 35 11.60 10.40 11.62
C LYS A 35 11.43 9.44 12.82
N PRO A 36 12.28 9.53 13.86
CA PRO A 36 12.29 8.57 14.97
C PRO A 36 10.94 8.46 15.69
N ASN A 37 10.16 9.56 15.69
CA ASN A 37 8.87 9.63 16.36
C ASN A 37 7.68 9.27 15.46
N LYS A 38 7.91 8.91 14.19
CA LYS A 38 6.85 8.50 13.28
C LYS A 38 6.85 7.00 13.12
N GLN A 39 5.66 6.43 13.19
CA GLN A 39 5.42 5.03 12.96
C GLN A 39 4.74 4.86 11.61
N TYR A 40 5.17 3.85 10.88
CA TYR A 40 4.57 3.45 9.62
C TYR A 40 4.12 2.02 9.71
N ILE A 41 3.16 1.64 8.87
CA ILE A 41 2.80 0.25 8.66
C ILE A 41 2.91 -0.08 7.18
N ALA A 42 3.34 -1.29 6.89
CA ALA A 42 3.40 -1.83 5.55
C ALA A 42 2.75 -3.21 5.54
N ASP A 43 2.07 -3.50 4.44
CA ASP A 43 1.49 -4.81 4.23
C ASP A 43 2.58 -5.80 3.83
N CYS A 44 2.55 -6.99 4.40
CA CYS A 44 3.50 -8.06 4.15
C CYS A 44 2.86 -9.29 3.50
N LEU A 45 1.52 -9.38 3.47
CA LEU A 45 0.80 -10.48 2.85
C LEU A 45 0.79 -10.37 1.32
N LEU A 46 0.44 -9.19 0.80
CA LEU A 46 0.48 -8.90 -0.63
C LEU A 46 1.88 -9.06 -1.20
N ARG A 47 2.90 -8.66 -0.43
CA ARG A 47 4.30 -8.83 -0.82
C ARG A 47 4.65 -10.30 -1.09
N GLY A 48 4.19 -11.21 -0.22
CA GLY A 48 4.37 -12.65 -0.39
C GLY A 48 3.50 -13.27 -1.50
N ALA A 49 2.33 -12.69 -1.79
CA ALA A 49 1.42 -13.21 -2.82
C ALA A 49 1.81 -12.83 -4.26
N ILE A 50 2.38 -11.64 -4.44
CA ILE A 50 2.59 -11.05 -5.78
C ILE A 50 4.07 -11.08 -6.21
N ASP A 51 4.98 -11.26 -5.27
CA ASP A 51 6.43 -11.19 -5.48
C ASP A 51 6.89 -9.91 -6.22
N ASN A 52 6.41 -8.75 -5.75
CA ASN A 52 6.83 -7.46 -6.27
C ASN A 52 7.18 -6.49 -5.14
N ARG A 53 8.42 -6.01 -5.14
CA ARG A 53 8.98 -5.11 -4.11
C ARG A 53 8.25 -3.78 -4.00
N TYR A 54 7.69 -3.23 -5.09
CA TYR A 54 7.04 -1.92 -5.07
C TYR A 54 5.74 -1.89 -4.24
N ILE A 55 5.16 -3.05 -3.95
CA ILE A 55 4.03 -3.19 -3.02
C ILE A 55 4.37 -2.58 -1.66
N SER A 56 5.61 -2.80 -1.19
CA SER A 56 6.10 -2.29 0.09
C SER A 56 6.04 -0.77 0.16
N ILE A 57 6.20 -0.08 -0.99
CA ILE A 57 6.04 1.37 -1.09
C ILE A 57 4.56 1.79 -1.18
N PHE A 58 3.78 1.16 -2.07
CA PHE A 58 2.41 1.61 -2.33
C PHE A 58 1.42 1.25 -1.21
N THR A 59 1.76 0.29 -0.36
CA THR A 59 0.99 -0.08 0.84
C THR A 59 1.49 0.63 2.10
N LEU A 60 2.64 1.29 2.07
CA LEU A 60 3.20 2.00 3.23
C LEU A 60 2.26 3.13 3.67
N ARG A 61 1.89 3.14 4.95
CA ARG A 61 1.03 4.19 5.54
C ARG A 61 1.63 4.73 6.83
N GLU A 62 1.60 6.04 6.99
CA GLU A 62 1.97 6.70 8.24
C GLU A 62 0.85 6.53 9.26
N LEU A 63 1.19 6.07 10.47
CA LEU A 63 0.23 5.94 11.56
C LEU A 63 -0.08 7.31 12.18
N PRO A 64 -1.33 7.54 12.64
CA PRO A 64 -1.65 8.69 13.48
C PRO A 64 -0.81 8.71 14.76
N LYS A 65 -0.42 9.91 15.24
CA LYS A 65 0.47 10.10 16.41
C LYS A 65 -0.02 9.40 17.70
N ASN A 66 -1.33 9.24 17.88
CA ASN A 66 -1.93 8.67 19.10
C ASN A 66 -2.47 7.26 18.86
N THR A 67 -1.82 6.50 17.98
CA THR A 67 -2.21 5.12 17.71
C THR A 67 -1.89 4.26 18.93
N LYS A 68 -2.91 3.63 19.50
CA LYS A 68 -2.76 2.70 20.63
C LYS A 68 -2.50 1.30 20.11
N ILE A 69 -1.50 0.63 20.69
CA ILE A 69 -1.19 -0.78 20.43
C ILE A 69 -1.64 -1.57 21.66
N VAL A 70 -2.33 -2.68 21.44
CA VAL A 70 -2.91 -3.54 22.48
C VAL A 70 -2.48 -5.00 22.29
N ASP A 71 -2.56 -5.79 23.36
CA ASP A 71 -2.18 -7.21 23.35
C ASP A 71 -3.29 -8.15 22.86
N THR A 72 -4.54 -7.67 22.89
CA THR A 72 -5.71 -8.44 22.46
C THR A 72 -6.51 -7.64 21.43
N PRO A 73 -7.12 -8.30 20.43
CA PRO A 73 -7.94 -7.62 19.44
C PRO A 73 -9.12 -6.91 20.13
N SER A 74 -9.36 -5.64 19.79
CA SER A 74 -10.46 -4.85 20.37
C SER A 74 -11.82 -5.13 19.74
N ILE A 75 -11.83 -5.95 18.68
CA ILE A 75 -12.98 -6.29 17.86
C ILE A 75 -12.87 -7.75 17.49
N GLU A 76 -13.97 -8.48 17.62
CA GLU A 76 -14.08 -9.86 17.15
C GLU A 76 -14.20 -9.89 15.62
N ALA A 77 -13.23 -10.55 14.97
CA ALA A 77 -13.18 -10.77 13.52
C ALA A 77 -12.14 -11.86 13.20
N ASP A 78 -12.19 -12.38 11.98
CA ASP A 78 -11.31 -13.46 11.54
C ASP A 78 -9.84 -13.04 11.55
N ILE A 79 -8.96 -13.98 11.93
CA ILE A 79 -7.51 -13.84 11.87
C ILE A 79 -7.01 -14.93 10.92
N PRO A 80 -6.45 -14.59 9.74
CA PRO A 80 -5.97 -15.59 8.82
C PRO A 80 -4.76 -16.32 9.41
N VAL A 81 -4.59 -17.58 9.02
CA VAL A 81 -3.52 -18.46 9.50
C VAL A 81 -2.14 -18.00 9.01
N LYS A 82 -2.07 -17.24 7.91
CA LYS A 82 -0.80 -16.73 7.38
C LYS A 82 -0.16 -15.69 8.30
N THR A 83 1.11 -15.91 8.61
CA THR A 83 1.96 -14.99 9.38
C THR A 83 2.93 -14.27 8.46
N CYS A 84 3.31 -13.04 8.79
CA CYS A 84 4.33 -12.31 8.05
C CYS A 84 5.76 -12.64 8.49
N MET A 85 6.68 -12.73 7.53
CA MET A 85 8.12 -12.77 7.79
C MET A 85 8.69 -11.34 7.80
N ASN A 86 9.56 -11.06 8.77
CA ASN A 86 9.97 -9.69 9.14
C ASN A 86 11.06 -9.08 8.25
N THR A 87 11.70 -9.84 7.35
CA THR A 87 13.04 -9.49 6.81
C THR A 87 13.08 -8.88 5.42
N ASP A 88 11.96 -8.70 4.73
CA ASP A 88 12.01 -8.35 3.30
C ASP A 88 11.84 -6.86 3.00
N ILE A 89 11.27 -6.07 3.91
CA ILE A 89 10.96 -4.66 3.63
C ILE A 89 12.21 -3.79 3.51
N ALA A 90 13.21 -3.98 4.39
CA ALA A 90 14.45 -3.20 4.30
C ALA A 90 15.18 -3.50 2.99
N THR A 91 15.22 -4.78 2.60
CA THR A 91 15.78 -5.26 1.34
C THR A 91 15.01 -4.71 0.13
N ASP A 92 13.68 -4.78 0.14
CA ASP A 92 12.83 -4.22 -0.90
C ASP A 92 13.08 -2.72 -1.08
N LEU A 93 13.10 -1.97 0.02
CA LEU A 93 13.38 -0.54 0.00
C LEU A 93 14.77 -0.26 -0.57
N MET A 94 15.80 -0.98 -0.13
CA MET A 94 17.16 -0.83 -0.67
C MET A 94 17.19 -1.10 -2.18
N GLN A 95 16.57 -2.18 -2.63
CA GLN A 95 16.49 -2.55 -4.04
C GLN A 95 15.72 -1.53 -4.87
N ILE A 96 14.61 -1.00 -4.36
CA ILE A 96 13.88 0.10 -5.02
C ILE A 96 14.74 1.37 -5.09
N GLY A 97 15.56 1.63 -4.07
CA GLY A 97 16.56 2.70 -4.10
C GLY A 97 17.56 2.53 -5.25
N ILE A 98 18.06 1.30 -5.44
CA ILE A 98 19.01 0.96 -6.52
C ILE A 98 18.33 1.15 -7.88
N ASP A 99 17.14 0.58 -8.04
CA ASP A 99 16.30 0.71 -9.23
C ASP A 99 16.09 2.18 -9.61
N TYR A 100 15.72 3.02 -8.63
CA TYR A 100 15.49 4.45 -8.83
C TYR A 100 16.75 5.22 -9.25
N ILE A 101 17.91 4.97 -8.63
CA ILE A 101 19.17 5.65 -9.02
C ILE A 101 19.62 5.23 -10.42
N ASN A 102 19.41 3.97 -10.77
CA ASN A 102 19.80 3.41 -12.06
C ASN A 102 18.77 3.66 -13.18
N ASN A 103 17.65 4.33 -12.87
CA ASN A 103 16.50 4.48 -13.78
C ASN A 103 15.96 3.15 -14.32
N ASN A 104 16.09 2.06 -13.56
CA ASN A 104 15.48 0.78 -13.86
C ASN A 104 14.11 0.69 -13.17
N PHE A 105 13.03 0.61 -13.93
CA PHE A 105 11.67 0.60 -13.40
C PHE A 105 10.84 -0.59 -13.87
N ASP A 106 11.48 -1.67 -14.36
CA ASP A 106 10.77 -2.82 -14.95
C ASP A 106 9.77 -3.43 -13.96
N LYS A 107 10.18 -3.61 -12.70
CA LYS A 107 9.31 -4.13 -11.65
C LYS A 107 8.18 -3.16 -11.27
N LEU A 108 8.39 -1.86 -11.42
CA LEU A 108 7.33 -0.87 -11.23
C LEU A 108 6.31 -0.95 -12.37
N ASP A 109 6.78 -1.11 -13.61
CA ASP A 109 5.95 -1.21 -14.80
C ASP A 109 5.13 -2.51 -14.80
N GLU A 110 5.70 -3.62 -14.34
CA GLU A 110 4.98 -4.87 -14.03
C GLU A 110 3.87 -4.63 -12.99
N PHE A 111 4.17 -3.92 -11.91
CA PHE A 111 3.21 -3.63 -10.84
C PHE A 111 2.03 -2.77 -11.33
N ILE A 112 2.32 -1.69 -12.08
CA ILE A 112 1.29 -0.81 -12.66
C ILE A 112 0.35 -1.63 -13.55
N THR A 113 0.92 -2.46 -14.42
CA THR A 113 0.14 -3.30 -15.35
C THR A 113 -0.72 -4.34 -14.61
N MET A 114 -0.30 -4.80 -13.43
CA MET A 114 -1.08 -5.72 -12.61
C MET A 114 -2.30 -5.06 -11.95
N VAL A 115 -2.14 -3.80 -11.52
CA VAL A 115 -3.14 -3.07 -10.74
C VAL A 115 -4.16 -2.35 -11.63
N GLU A 116 -3.74 -1.93 -12.82
CA GLU A 116 -4.51 -1.05 -13.70
C GLU A 116 -4.77 -1.69 -15.07
N GLU A 117 -6.02 -1.65 -15.52
CA GLU A 117 -6.41 -1.97 -16.89
C GLU A 117 -6.72 -0.67 -17.63
N TYR A 118 -5.74 -0.18 -18.40
CA TYR A 118 -5.89 1.05 -19.16
C TYR A 118 -6.78 0.85 -20.39
N ARG A 119 -7.72 1.77 -20.59
CA ARG A 119 -8.59 1.85 -21.76
C ARG A 119 -8.58 3.26 -22.31
N ASP A 120 -8.92 3.40 -23.58
CA ASP A 120 -9.08 4.72 -24.19
C ASP A 120 -10.21 5.48 -23.50
N VAL A 121 -9.95 6.75 -23.19
CA VAL A 121 -10.93 7.63 -22.54
C VAL A 121 -11.48 8.59 -23.58
N GLU A 122 -12.76 8.43 -23.90
CA GLU A 122 -13.48 9.37 -24.76
C GLU A 122 -14.12 10.48 -23.92
N ILE A 123 -13.71 11.71 -24.18
CA ILE A 123 -14.29 12.92 -23.60
C ILE A 123 -15.14 13.57 -24.68
N SER A 124 -16.46 13.54 -24.49
CA SER A 124 -17.39 14.28 -25.34
C SER A 124 -17.78 15.59 -24.68
N THR A 125 -17.56 16.71 -25.36
CA THR A 125 -18.02 18.04 -24.94
C THR A 125 -18.97 18.62 -25.96
N ARG A 126 -20.13 19.10 -25.51
CA ARG A 126 -21.11 19.77 -26.36
C ARG A 126 -20.82 21.27 -26.36
N VAL A 127 -20.52 21.82 -27.54
CA VAL A 127 -20.30 23.26 -27.72
C VAL A 127 -21.38 23.76 -28.68
N PHE A 128 -22.30 24.56 -28.16
CA PHE A 128 -23.54 25.01 -28.83
C PHE A 128 -24.39 23.85 -29.39
N LEU A 129 -24.23 23.52 -30.68
CA LEU A 129 -25.00 22.50 -31.42
C LEU A 129 -24.15 21.33 -31.93
N ARG A 130 -22.82 21.32 -31.70
CA ARG A 130 -21.92 20.25 -32.14
C ARG A 130 -21.27 19.55 -30.94
N THR A 131 -21.26 18.23 -30.98
CA THR A 131 -20.50 17.41 -30.02
C THR A 131 -19.09 17.23 -30.55
N ARG A 132 -18.09 17.74 -29.83
CA ARG A 132 -16.68 17.41 -30.06
C ARG A 132 -16.32 16.19 -29.23
N ARG A 133 -15.62 15.24 -29.85
CA ARG A 133 -15.11 14.03 -29.20
C ARG A 133 -13.59 14.11 -29.18
N TYR A 134 -13.00 13.88 -28.03
CA TYR A 134 -11.56 13.78 -27.84
C TYR A 134 -11.23 12.43 -27.23
N VAL A 135 -10.34 11.66 -27.85
CA VAL A 135 -9.93 10.35 -27.34
C VAL A 135 -8.53 10.48 -26.77
N ILE A 136 -8.38 10.13 -25.49
CA ILE A 136 -7.07 9.98 -24.84
C ILE A 136 -6.69 8.50 -24.94
N PRO A 137 -5.61 8.16 -25.66
CA PRO A 137 -5.15 6.78 -25.77
C PRO A 137 -4.73 6.20 -24.42
N ALA A 138 -5.02 4.92 -24.19
CA ALA A 138 -4.63 4.17 -23.01
C ALA A 138 -3.12 4.30 -22.68
N GLU A 139 -2.27 4.31 -23.71
CA GLU A 139 -0.81 4.46 -23.55
C GLU A 139 -0.41 5.80 -22.94
N ARG A 140 -1.10 6.89 -23.30
CA ARG A 140 -0.83 8.20 -22.69
C ARG A 140 -1.19 8.20 -21.21
N ILE A 141 -2.29 7.55 -20.84
CA ILE A 141 -2.72 7.45 -19.45
C ILE A 141 -1.70 6.63 -18.66
N LYS A 142 -1.29 5.47 -19.19
CA LYS A 142 -0.24 4.62 -18.59
C LYS A 142 1.07 5.39 -18.39
N ALA A 143 1.48 6.21 -19.36
CA ALA A 143 2.69 7.02 -19.24
C ALA A 143 2.60 8.08 -18.13
N ILE A 144 1.42 8.71 -17.96
CA ILE A 144 1.17 9.67 -16.89
C ILE A 144 1.23 8.98 -15.53
N ASP A 145 0.55 7.86 -15.37
CA ASP A 145 0.54 7.12 -14.11
C ASP A 145 1.91 6.58 -13.74
N ARG A 146 2.66 6.09 -14.73
CA ARG A 146 4.07 5.71 -14.56
C ARG A 146 4.90 6.87 -14.02
N LYS A 147 4.73 8.08 -14.58
CA LYS A 147 5.43 9.27 -14.11
C LYS A 147 5.07 9.59 -12.65
N ILE A 148 3.78 9.56 -12.31
CA ILE A 148 3.30 9.79 -10.93
C ILE A 148 3.87 8.73 -9.99
N ALA A 149 3.88 7.47 -10.39
CA ALA A 149 4.42 6.36 -9.61
C ALA A 149 5.92 6.54 -9.32
N ILE A 150 6.71 6.93 -10.31
CA ILE A 150 8.14 7.26 -10.16
C ILE A 150 8.33 8.44 -9.20
N GLU A 151 7.50 9.49 -9.32
CA GLU A 151 7.55 10.65 -8.41
C GLU A 151 7.23 10.27 -6.96
N VAL A 152 6.24 9.38 -6.75
CA VAL A 152 5.90 8.86 -5.42
C VAL A 152 7.06 8.06 -4.83
N VAL A 153 7.66 7.16 -5.62
CA VAL A 153 8.84 6.39 -5.22
C VAL A 153 10.00 7.32 -4.85
N GLY A 154 10.34 8.26 -5.74
CA GLY A 154 11.40 9.23 -5.49
C GLY A 154 11.14 10.11 -4.28
N GLY A 155 9.89 10.52 -4.06
CA GLY A 155 9.46 11.26 -2.88
C GLY A 155 9.68 10.48 -1.59
N LEU A 156 9.41 9.18 -1.57
CA LEU A 156 9.62 8.32 -0.40
C LEU A 156 11.10 8.03 -0.14
N ILE A 157 11.88 7.73 -1.19
CA ILE A 157 13.32 7.51 -1.08
C ILE A 157 13.98 8.78 -0.49
N LYS A 158 13.61 9.97 -0.97
CA LYS A 158 14.04 11.26 -0.39
C LYS A 158 13.57 11.42 1.05
N LYS A 159 12.29 11.12 1.32
CA LYS A 159 11.69 11.25 2.66
C LYS A 159 12.40 10.39 3.70
N PHE A 160 12.90 9.22 3.33
CA PHE A 160 13.62 8.31 4.23
C PHE A 160 15.15 8.37 4.07
N ARG A 161 15.66 9.32 3.30
CA ARG A 161 17.11 9.54 3.08
C ARG A 161 17.86 8.29 2.63
N MET A 162 17.23 7.47 1.81
CA MET A 162 17.83 6.23 1.30
C MET A 162 18.90 6.47 0.21
N TYR A 163 19.23 7.73 -0.07
CA TYR A 163 20.35 8.13 -0.90
C TYR A 163 20.78 9.55 -0.57
N ARG A 164 22.02 9.89 -0.92
CA ARG A 164 22.55 11.25 -0.82
C ARG A 164 22.60 11.87 -2.21
N GLN A 165 22.02 13.06 -2.37
CA GLN A 165 22.01 13.74 -3.68
C GLN A 165 23.45 13.99 -4.14
N GLY A 166 23.76 13.57 -5.36
CA GLY A 166 25.12 13.66 -5.94
C GLY A 166 25.98 12.41 -5.74
N GLU A 167 25.59 11.49 -4.86
CA GLU A 167 26.25 10.21 -4.67
C GLU A 167 25.40 9.12 -5.36
N LYS A 168 26.00 8.34 -6.27
CA LYS A 168 25.34 7.17 -6.91
C LYS A 168 25.28 5.98 -5.95
N THR A 169 24.97 6.23 -4.69
CA THR A 169 25.05 5.22 -3.62
C THR A 169 23.76 5.23 -2.83
N VAL A 170 23.15 4.04 -2.70
CA VAL A 170 21.98 3.81 -1.86
C VAL A 170 22.45 3.60 -0.43
N LEU A 171 21.84 4.32 0.50
CA LEU A 171 22.04 4.09 1.93
C LEU A 171 20.99 3.09 2.41
N PRO A 172 21.39 2.03 3.14
CA PRO A 172 20.44 1.09 3.70
C PRO A 172 19.55 1.84 4.71
N PRO A 173 18.23 1.68 4.65
CA PRO A 173 17.36 2.34 5.61
C PRO A 173 17.53 1.69 6.99
N VAL A 174 17.75 2.50 8.03
CA VAL A 174 17.75 2.02 9.42
C VAL A 174 16.32 1.98 9.93
N ILE A 175 15.77 0.77 10.04
CA ILE A 175 14.35 0.54 10.35
C ILE A 175 14.22 -0.48 11.47
N ASP A 176 13.51 -0.11 12.54
CA ASP A 176 13.01 -1.09 13.52
C ASP A 176 11.71 -1.68 13.01
N ILE A 177 11.65 -3.02 12.92
CA ILE A 177 10.50 -3.76 12.38
C ILE A 177 9.87 -4.60 13.49
N GLN A 178 8.55 -4.49 13.64
CA GLN A 178 7.77 -5.30 14.58
C GLN A 178 6.49 -5.83 13.93
N PRO A 179 6.17 -7.13 14.06
CA PRO A 179 4.91 -7.67 13.56
C PRO A 179 3.73 -7.12 14.37
N ILE A 180 2.67 -6.73 13.67
CA ILE A 180 1.45 -6.20 14.26
C ILE A 180 0.24 -6.65 13.44
N TYR A 181 -0.91 -6.84 14.08
CA TYR A 181 -2.16 -7.04 13.37
C TYR A 181 -2.90 -5.71 13.22
N ALA A 182 -3.37 -5.43 12.01
CA ALA A 182 -4.20 -4.29 11.69
C ALA A 182 -5.58 -4.77 11.24
N PHE A 183 -6.62 -4.12 11.72
CA PHE A 183 -7.98 -4.41 11.31
C PHE A 183 -8.26 -3.78 9.94
N ILE A 184 -8.69 -4.60 9.00
CA ILE A 184 -9.06 -4.17 7.65
C ILE A 184 -10.53 -4.46 7.41
N TYR A 185 -11.17 -3.64 6.59
CA TYR A 185 -12.42 -3.99 5.92
C TYR A 185 -12.22 -4.02 4.41
N ILE A 186 -12.98 -4.89 3.75
CA ILE A 186 -13.02 -5.03 2.30
C ILE A 186 -14.48 -5.00 1.85
N SER A 187 -14.76 -4.18 0.83
CA SER A 187 -16.10 -3.95 0.27
C SER A 187 -16.02 -3.71 -1.23
N GLY A 188 -16.12 -4.77 -2.04
CA GLY A 188 -15.95 -4.67 -3.49
C GLY A 188 -14.57 -4.10 -3.85
N MET A 189 -14.54 -2.95 -4.54
CA MET A 189 -13.30 -2.26 -4.92
C MET A 189 -12.74 -1.31 -3.84
N ASN A 190 -13.34 -1.28 -2.65
CA ASN A 190 -12.89 -0.45 -1.55
C ASN A 190 -12.29 -1.31 -0.43
N ALA A 191 -11.15 -0.89 0.09
CA ALA A 191 -10.57 -1.45 1.31
C ALA A 191 -9.97 -0.34 2.15
N GLY A 192 -9.93 -0.53 3.46
CA GLY A 192 -9.34 0.44 4.36
C GLY A 192 -8.94 -0.17 5.70
N LEU A 193 -7.90 0.40 6.29
CA LEU A 193 -7.48 0.10 7.64
C LEU A 193 -8.28 0.94 8.62
N VAL A 194 -8.64 0.31 9.73
CA VAL A 194 -9.30 1.01 10.84
C VAL A 194 -8.31 1.13 11.98
N ILE A 195 -8.05 2.36 12.43
CA ILE A 195 -7.11 2.66 13.51
C ILE A 195 -7.74 3.68 14.44
N GLY A 196 -8.05 3.27 15.66
CA GLY A 196 -8.84 4.03 16.62
C GLY A 196 -10.17 4.47 16.00
N LYS A 197 -10.35 5.78 15.85
CA LYS A 197 -11.55 6.41 15.23
C LYS A 197 -11.46 6.62 13.71
N LYS A 198 -10.31 6.33 13.10
CA LYS A 198 -10.01 6.70 11.71
C LYS A 198 -10.09 5.50 10.77
N ILE A 199 -10.58 5.77 9.56
CA ILE A 199 -10.51 4.87 8.42
C ILE A 199 -9.46 5.43 7.45
N ILE A 200 -8.44 4.64 7.14
CA ILE A 200 -7.40 4.98 6.18
C ILE A 200 -7.63 4.13 4.93
N PRO A 201 -7.99 4.73 3.78
CA PRO A 201 -8.24 3.97 2.56
C PRO A 201 -6.95 3.34 2.02
N ILE A 202 -7.06 2.08 1.60
CA ILE A 202 -5.99 1.33 0.93
C ILE A 202 -6.57 0.70 -0.34
N ASN A 203 -6.95 1.55 -1.30
CA ASN A 203 -7.60 1.11 -2.54
C ASN A 203 -6.74 0.15 -3.37
N ILE A 204 -5.41 0.28 -3.30
CA ILE A 204 -4.48 -0.67 -3.92
C ILE A 204 -4.72 -2.10 -3.41
N TYR A 205 -5.08 -2.26 -2.13
CA TYR A 205 -5.35 -3.55 -1.50
C TYR A 205 -6.58 -4.21 -2.11
N ALA A 206 -7.68 -3.47 -2.25
CA ALA A 206 -8.91 -3.97 -2.86
C ALA A 206 -8.71 -4.31 -4.35
N LYS A 207 -7.99 -3.47 -5.09
CA LYS A 207 -7.65 -3.74 -6.50
C LYS A 207 -6.87 -5.06 -6.63
N LEU A 208 -5.86 -5.28 -5.79
CA LEU A 208 -5.06 -6.50 -5.83
C LEU A 208 -5.85 -7.73 -5.38
N LEU A 209 -6.67 -7.63 -4.33
CA LEU A 209 -7.54 -8.72 -3.90
C LEU A 209 -8.65 -9.07 -4.90
N SER A 210 -8.99 -8.17 -5.83
CA SER A 210 -9.92 -8.52 -6.91
C SER A 210 -9.33 -9.55 -7.89
N LYS A 211 -7.99 -9.68 -7.92
CA LYS A 211 -7.29 -10.69 -8.72
C LYS A 211 -7.33 -12.04 -7.98
N GLN A 212 -7.96 -13.05 -8.59
CA GLN A 212 -8.24 -14.35 -7.99
C GLN A 212 -7.01 -15.01 -7.35
N LYS A 213 -5.87 -15.07 -8.05
CA LYS A 213 -4.62 -15.65 -7.54
C LYS A 213 -4.14 -15.00 -6.23
N VAL A 214 -4.29 -13.69 -6.12
CA VAL A 214 -3.91 -12.93 -4.91
C VAL A 214 -4.90 -13.21 -3.79
N ARG A 215 -6.20 -13.25 -4.11
CA ARG A 215 -7.26 -13.58 -3.15
C ARG A 215 -7.07 -14.96 -2.52
N GLU A 216 -6.90 -15.99 -3.34
CA GLU A 216 -6.66 -17.37 -2.89
C GLU A 216 -5.39 -17.46 -2.03
N SER A 217 -4.35 -16.74 -2.43
CA SER A 217 -3.10 -16.67 -1.67
C SER A 217 -3.27 -16.02 -0.30
N ILE A 218 -4.21 -15.09 -0.11
CA ILE A 218 -4.32 -14.33 1.15
C ILE A 218 -5.42 -14.87 2.06
N LEU A 219 -6.59 -15.17 1.52
CA LEU A 219 -7.77 -15.53 2.30
C LEU A 219 -7.89 -17.03 2.56
N GLY A 220 -7.18 -17.88 1.79
CA GLY A 220 -7.56 -19.28 1.66
C GLY A 220 -8.86 -19.39 0.87
N SER A 221 -8.99 -20.47 0.09
CA SER A 221 -10.17 -20.78 -0.73
C SER A 221 -11.50 -20.55 -0.04
#